data_AF-A0AA50ZD57-F1
#
_entry.id   AF-A0AA50ZD57-F1
#
_cell.length_a   1.000
_cell.length_b   1.000
_cell.length_c   1.000
_cell.angle_alpha   90.00
_cell.angle_beta   90.00
_cell.angle_gamma   90.00
#
_symmetry.space_group_name_H-M   'P 1'
#
loop_
_entity.id
_entity.type
_entity.pdbx_description
1 polymer ?
#
loop_
_entity_poly.entity_id
_entity_poly.type
_entity_poly.pdbx_seq_one_letter_code
_entity_poly.pdbx_strand_id
1 'polypeptide(L)'
;MELSAEGKTPEYMALAGIKFKLSLPQLKDNVQLKEQLFSGIKAGHMAPYYKEVCTDLGWPFDQKLYDDMVKENQVRLAKFEEDDSETPVWQ
;
A
#
# COMPACT_ATOMS: atom_id res chain seq x y z
N MET A 1 -18.06 -9.42 13.23
CA MET A 1 -16.67 -9.48 12.74
C MET A 1 -16.61 -10.62 11.72
N GLU A 2 -16.95 -10.33 10.46
CA GLU A 2 -16.85 -11.36 9.42
C GLU A 2 -15.39 -11.55 9.04
N LEU A 3 -14.82 -12.67 9.47
CA LEU A 3 -13.57 -13.24 8.95
C LEU A 3 -13.84 -13.84 7.56
N SER A 4 -14.19 -13.03 6.57
CA SER A 4 -14.52 -13.50 5.22
C SER A 4 -13.30 -13.47 4.29
N ALA A 5 -12.25 -14.23 4.61
CA ALA A 5 -11.13 -14.45 3.67
C ALA A 5 -10.26 -15.69 3.96
N GLU A 6 -10.83 -16.82 4.41
CA GLU A 6 -10.06 -18.07 4.48
C GLU A 6 -9.77 -18.58 3.05
N GLY A 7 -8.53 -18.34 2.58
CA GLY A 7 -7.96 -19.00 1.39
C GLY A 7 -7.52 -18.11 0.23
N LYS A 8 -7.73 -16.78 0.27
CA LYS A 8 -7.17 -15.85 -0.74
C LYS A 8 -5.94 -15.16 -0.19
N THR A 9 -4.83 -15.21 -0.93
CA THR A 9 -3.64 -14.41 -0.63
C THR A 9 -4.03 -12.93 -0.60
N PRO A 10 -3.80 -12.23 0.52
CA PRO A 10 -4.12 -10.81 0.60
C PRO A 10 -3.35 -10.01 -0.45
N GLU A 11 -3.96 -8.94 -0.95
CA GLU A 11 -3.38 -8.15 -2.05
C GLU A 11 -2.01 -7.57 -1.69
N TYR A 12 -1.80 -7.16 -0.44
CA TYR A 12 -0.51 -6.66 0.05
C TYR A 12 0.61 -7.71 -0.06
N MET A 13 0.28 -9.00 0.07
CA MET A 13 1.25 -10.09 -0.01
C MET A 13 1.68 -10.32 -1.46
N ALA A 14 0.78 -10.11 -2.43
CA ALA A 14 1.13 -10.13 -3.85
C ALA A 14 2.10 -8.98 -4.21
N LEU A 15 1.90 -7.78 -3.67
CA LEU A 15 2.80 -6.63 -3.88
C LEU A 15 4.21 -6.90 -3.36
N ALA A 16 4.34 -7.50 -2.17
CA ALA A 16 5.63 -7.91 -1.63
C ALA A 16 6.36 -8.91 -2.54
N GLY A 17 5.62 -9.87 -3.11
CA GLY A 17 6.16 -10.81 -4.10
C GLY A 17 6.66 -10.11 -5.38
N ILE A 18 5.95 -9.09 -5.85
CA ILE A 18 6.36 -8.29 -7.02
C ILE A 18 7.62 -7.47 -6.70
N LYS A 19 7.68 -6.81 -5.52
CA LYS A 19 8.89 -6.10 -5.05
C LYS A 19 10.10 -7.04 -5.03
N PHE A 20 9.94 -8.25 -4.50
CA PHE A 20 11.02 -9.24 -4.50
C PHE A 20 11.43 -9.65 -5.91
N LYS A 21 10.48 -9.89 -6.83
CA LYS A 21 10.83 -10.19 -8.24
C LYS A 21 11.65 -9.05 -8.86
N LEU A 22 11.28 -7.80 -8.61
CA LEU A 22 11.97 -6.62 -9.12
C LEU A 22 13.36 -6.39 -8.50
N SER A 23 13.66 -6.97 -7.34
CA SER A 23 15.03 -6.93 -6.79
C SER A 23 15.97 -7.91 -7.49
N LEU A 24 15.44 -8.88 -8.25
CA LEU A 24 16.25 -9.84 -8.99
C LEU A 24 16.83 -9.20 -10.26
N PRO A 25 18.13 -9.35 -10.55
CA PRO A 25 18.78 -8.72 -11.71
C PRO A 25 18.12 -9.04 -13.06
N GLN A 26 17.53 -10.23 -13.21
CA GLN A 26 16.84 -10.67 -14.42
C GLN A 26 15.48 -10.01 -14.66
N LEU A 27 14.87 -9.43 -13.63
CA LEU A 27 13.50 -8.89 -13.67
C LEU A 27 13.44 -7.42 -13.24
N LYS A 28 14.56 -6.80 -12.85
CA LYS A 28 14.64 -5.41 -12.37
C LYS A 28 14.05 -4.36 -13.31
N ASP A 29 14.17 -4.59 -14.63
CA ASP A 29 13.71 -3.66 -15.67
C ASP A 29 12.35 -4.08 -16.26
N ASN A 30 11.65 -5.02 -15.62
CA ASN A 30 10.33 -5.46 -16.08
C ASN A 30 9.28 -4.38 -15.81
N VAL A 31 8.85 -3.71 -16.88
CA VAL A 31 7.90 -2.59 -16.84
C VAL A 31 6.53 -3.04 -16.31
N GLN A 32 6.06 -4.22 -16.70
CA GLN A 32 4.75 -4.72 -16.27
C GLN A 32 4.70 -4.97 -14.76
N LEU A 33 5.76 -5.55 -14.18
CA LEU A 33 5.86 -5.76 -12.74
C LEU A 33 5.94 -4.42 -11.99
N LYS A 34 6.66 -3.44 -12.53
CA LYS A 34 6.73 -2.09 -11.97
C LYS A 34 5.35 -1.42 -11.95
N GLU A 35 4.62 -1.46 -13.06
CA GLU A 35 3.28 -0.89 -13.16
C GLU A 35 2.29 -1.56 -12.19
N GLN A 36 2.33 -2.90 -12.10
CA GLN A 36 1.49 -3.64 -11.14
C GLN A 36 1.77 -3.24 -9.69
N LEU A 37 3.05 -3.12 -9.31
CA LEU A 37 3.45 -2.70 -7.97
C LEU A 37 2.96 -1.27 -7.67
N PHE A 38 3.21 -0.32 -8.58
CA PHE A 38 2.78 1.07 -8.41
C PHE A 38 1.26 1.21 -8.36
N SER A 39 0.53 0.46 -9.18
CA SER A 39 -0.93 0.48 -9.20
C SER A 39 -1.50 0.04 -7.85
N GLY A 40 -1.00 -1.07 -7.29
CA GLY A 40 -1.44 -1.55 -5.98
C GLY A 40 -1.08 -0.61 -4.82
N ILE A 41 0.12 -0.02 -4.85
CA ILE A 41 0.55 0.98 -3.88
C ILE A 41 -0.39 2.19 -3.89
N LYS A 42 -0.72 2.70 -5.09
CA LYS A 42 -1.61 3.85 -5.25
C LYS A 42 -3.06 3.53 -4.82
N ALA A 43 -3.57 2.36 -5.20
CA ALA A 43 -4.92 1.93 -4.85
C ALA A 43 -5.13 1.84 -3.32
N GLY A 44 -4.12 1.35 -2.59
CA GLY A 44 -4.16 1.26 -1.13
C GLY A 44 -3.63 2.49 -0.40
N HIS A 45 -3.28 3.57 -1.11
CA HIS A 45 -2.61 4.76 -0.55
C HIS A 45 -1.43 4.40 0.37
N MET A 46 -0.61 3.41 0.00
CA MET A 46 0.42 2.82 0.86
C MET A 46 1.69 3.68 0.93
N ALA A 47 1.59 4.93 1.39
CA ALA A 47 2.67 5.92 1.33
C ALA A 47 3.99 5.48 2.00
N PRO A 48 3.99 4.91 3.22
CA PRO A 48 5.23 4.44 3.84
C PRO A 48 5.92 3.35 3.01
N TYR A 49 5.13 2.39 2.51
CA TYR A 49 5.63 1.29 1.69
C TYR A 49 6.17 1.78 0.35
N TYR A 50 5.54 2.78 -0.27
CA TYR A 50 6.06 3.43 -1.48
C TYR A 50 7.49 3.97 -1.30
N LYS A 51 7.73 4.65 -0.17
CA LYS A 51 9.04 5.21 0.17
C LYS A 51 10.09 4.12 0.32
N GLU A 52 9.76 3.03 1.03
CA GLU A 52 10.65 1.88 1.18
C GLU A 52 10.96 1.21 -0.17
N VAL A 53 9.95 0.99 -1.01
CA VAL A 53 10.12 0.40 -2.35
C VAL A 53 11.07 1.25 -3.20
N CYS A 54 10.90 2.57 -3.20
CA CYS A 54 11.79 3.46 -3.95
C CYS A 54 13.23 3.42 -3.42
N THR A 55 13.39 3.34 -2.10
CA THR A 55 14.70 3.25 -1.45
C THR A 55 15.40 1.93 -1.80
N ASP A 56 14.69 0.80 -1.66
CA ASP A 56 15.27 -0.54 -1.85
C ASP A 56 15.58 -0.86 -3.31
N LEU A 57 14.75 -0.38 -4.24
CA LEU A 57 14.93 -0.62 -5.68
C LEU A 57 15.71 0.50 -6.37
N GLY A 58 16.14 1.54 -5.63
CA GLY A 58 16.87 2.69 -6.16
C GLY A 58 16.06 3.51 -7.18
N TRP A 59 14.74 3.56 -7.02
CA TRP A 59 13.84 4.27 -7.93
C TRP A 59 13.69 5.74 -7.54
N PRO A 60 13.40 6.63 -8.51
CA PRO A 60 13.13 8.03 -8.22
C PRO A 60 11.90 8.15 -7.32
N PHE A 61 12.06 8.90 -6.24
CA PHE A 61 11.00 9.18 -5.28
C PHE A 61 10.22 10.42 -5.72
N ASP A 62 8.91 10.27 -5.89
CA ASP A 62 7.98 11.35 -6.18
C ASP A 62 7.33 11.84 -4.88
N GLN A 63 7.82 12.97 -4.37
CA GLN A 63 7.32 13.59 -3.15
C GLN A 63 5.83 13.97 -3.27
N LYS A 64 5.39 14.46 -4.44
CA LYS A 64 4.00 14.85 -4.63
C LYS A 64 3.08 13.64 -4.51
N LEU A 65 3.44 12.53 -5.15
CA LEU A 65 2.69 11.28 -5.05
C LEU A 65 2.62 10.78 -3.60
N TYR A 66 3.73 10.87 -2.86
CA TYR A 66 3.77 10.49 -1.45
C TYR A 66 2.83 11.35 -0.60
N ASP A 67 2.89 12.68 -0.73
CA ASP A 67 2.06 13.60 0.04
C ASP A 67 0.57 13.42 -0.26
N ASP A 68 0.22 13.19 -1.53
CA ASP A 68 -1.15 12.89 -1.96
C ASP A 68 -1.68 11.61 -1.26
N MET A 69 -0.86 10.55 -1.17
CA MET A 69 -1.24 9.32 -0.45
C MET A 69 -1.32 9.52 1.07
N VAL A 70 -0.41 10.29 1.68
CA VAL A 70 -0.44 10.58 3.13
C VAL A 70 -1.72 11.34 3.49
N LYS A 71 -2.09 12.34 2.69
CA LYS A 71 -3.31 13.12 2.90
C LYS A 71 -4.56 12.24 2.87
N GLU A 72 -4.67 11.36 1.88
CA GLU A 72 -5.80 10.42 1.77
C GLU A 72 -5.89 9.44 2.94
N ASN A 73 -4.74 9.01 3.47
CA ASN A 73 -4.71 8.19 4.69
C ASN A 73 -5.18 8.97 5.91
N GLN A 74 -4.73 10.21 6.09
CA GLN A 74 -5.16 11.06 7.20
C GLN A 74 -6.67 11.31 7.17
N VAL A 75 -7.22 11.58 5.99
CA VAL A 75 -8.67 11.75 5.80
C VAL A 75 -9.44 10.49 6.16
N ARG A 76 -8.96 9.29 5.76
CA ARG A 76 -9.60 8.02 6.14
C ARG A 76 -9.48 7.72 7.62
N LEU A 77 -8.33 7.99 8.24
CA LEU A 77 -8.12 7.77 9.67
C LEU A 77 -9.03 8.65 10.52
N ALA A 78 -9.16 9.94 10.18
CA ALA A 78 -10.06 10.85 10.87
C ALA A 78 -11.53 10.38 10.82
N LYS A 79 -11.97 9.82 9.69
CA LYS A 79 -13.32 9.23 9.58
C LYS A 79 -13.51 8.03 10.50
N PHE A 80 -12.50 7.16 10.63
CA PHE A 80 -12.58 6.05 11.58
C PHE A 80 -12.60 6.53 13.03
N GLU A 81 -11.85 7.58 13.36
CA GLU A 81 -11.88 8.19 14.70
C GLU A 81 -13.25 8.82 15.02
N GLU A 82 -13.89 9.45 14.04
CA GLU A 82 -15.26 9.96 14.15
C GLU A 82 -16.27 8.82 14.33
N ASP A 83 -16.24 7.78 13.48
CA ASP A 83 -17.13 6.61 13.57
C ASP A 83 -16.96 5.83 14.88
N ASP A 84 -15.72 5.63 15.35
CA ASP A 84 -15.44 4.92 16.61
C ASP A 84 -15.99 5.70 17.82
N SER A 85 -16.01 7.04 17.75
CA SER A 85 -16.57 7.90 18.80
C SER A 85 -18.11 7.81 18.92
N GLU A 86 -18.79 7.31 17.88
CA GLU A 86 -20.24 7.12 17.87
C GLU A 86 -20.69 5.73 18.39
N THR A 87 -19.76 4.81 18.66
CA THR A 87 -20.09 3.52 19.29
C THR A 87 -19.97 3.59 20.82
N PRO A 88 -21.08 3.51 21.58
CA PRO A 88 -21.00 3.43 23.03
C PRO A 88 -20.36 2.08 23.40
N VAL A 89 -19.26 2.15 24.12
CA VAL A 89 -18.66 1.01 24.83
C VAL A 89 -19.66 0.55 25.90
N TRP A 90 -20.48 -0.44 25.56
CA TRP A 90 -21.28 -1.33 26.41
C TRP A 90 -21.93 -0.72 27.68
N GLN A 91 -23.27 -0.55 27.65
CA GLN A 91 -24.11 -0.69 28.86
C GLN A 91 -24.46 -2.15 29.09
#